data_AF-A0A8T2NJI9-F1
#
_entry.id   AF-A0A8T2NJI9-F1
#
_cell.length_a   1.000
_cell.length_b   1.000
_cell.length_c   1.000
_cell.angle_alpha   90.00
_cell.angle_beta   90.00
_cell.angle_gamma   90.00
#
_symmetry.space_group_name_H-M   'P 1'
#
loop_
_entity.id
_entity.type
_entity.pdbx_description
1 polymer ?
#
loop_
_entity_poly.entity_id
_entity_poly.type
_entity_poly.pdbx_seq_one_letter_code
_entity_poly.pdbx_strand_id
1 'polypeptide(L)'
;MVEQCQEQEQELMKESHHWRDELRHITCLTQIKADEKEQKSHELIIAEQRYSRAKEELKGKGLIILDHKKLTQEAQARLNVFAKLYDVIKAERSKCVNLIQVATQRSSEMREEWEILENDIEIMRNSVISKDKQLQKSRMKRVHSEYIRDSLKKDISKTLHTLHEMEERRSEQNLNISKLTNMINFNEESLLQLRKSYDNAVQSRNDRGVQLLERENEICILYERVNVQEGLIQEADMAIQGMEEEMGLLKMLIAKEKREIELSRKLLPSKRALEEEITTLQIQVSECKDRRLSLEKAVEDQQNRVRKLEGKDPSPEQLVKKIEKLEKSLAEQEEQLLEKELVYDQVTLLSQRIRDKAEGSRKDTLFLAKKSQLEDTTKKLMAAVSELSMEQAKAMTLQQEVKDKELLLDSCQQRLEQGLTPSEEMEQAWKRTVKLEQQQQAEQQEKTARAEEEEKNKLPNGGTTTAEARPNAYIPGEDPLPIPRPYGALAPFKPTEPGSNIRHIRKPQPKPIEI
;
A
#
# COMPACT_ATOMS: atom_id res chain seq x y z
N MET A 1 -98.69 -208.88 65.09
CA MET A 1 -98.89 -208.01 66.27
C MET A 1 -97.60 -207.91 67.11
N VAL A 2 -96.49 -207.48 66.50
CA VAL A 2 -95.25 -207.07 67.21
C VAL A 2 -94.54 -205.98 66.39
N GLU A 3 -94.34 -206.22 65.09
CA GLU A 3 -93.48 -205.40 64.21
C GLU A 3 -93.90 -203.91 64.12
N GLN A 4 -95.20 -203.61 64.11
CA GLN A 4 -95.72 -202.24 63.99
C GLN A 4 -95.33 -201.28 65.13
N CYS A 5 -94.76 -201.77 66.24
CA CYS A 5 -94.32 -200.93 67.35
C CYS A 5 -92.87 -200.44 67.23
N GLN A 6 -92.04 -201.01 66.36
CA GLN A 6 -90.61 -200.63 66.28
C GLN A 6 -90.29 -199.53 65.26
N GLU A 7 -91.17 -199.27 64.29
CA GLU A 7 -90.93 -198.22 63.28
C GLU A 7 -91.12 -196.80 63.86
N GLN A 8 -92.17 -196.58 64.67
CA GLN A 8 -92.49 -195.25 65.21
C GLN A 8 -91.39 -194.66 66.11
N GLU A 9 -90.67 -195.49 66.87
CA GLU A 9 -89.59 -195.01 67.76
C GLU A 9 -88.38 -194.49 66.97
N GLN A 10 -88.14 -195.03 65.76
CA GLN A 10 -87.07 -194.55 64.89
C GLN A 10 -87.40 -193.24 64.17
N GLU A 11 -88.68 -192.92 63.96
CA GLU A 11 -89.08 -191.64 63.35
C GLU A 11 -88.90 -190.48 64.32
N LEU A 12 -89.38 -190.62 65.57
CA LEU A 12 -89.22 -189.60 66.62
C LEU A 12 -87.75 -189.28 66.91
N MET A 13 -86.84 -190.26 66.80
CA MET A 13 -85.40 -190.02 66.92
C MET A 13 -84.84 -189.20 65.74
N LYS A 14 -85.33 -189.39 64.51
CA LYS A 14 -84.93 -188.58 63.35
C LYS A 14 -85.40 -187.14 63.50
N GLU A 15 -86.66 -186.92 63.92
CA GLU A 15 -87.19 -185.58 64.22
C GLU A 15 -86.37 -184.89 65.32
N SER A 16 -86.09 -185.58 66.42
CA SER A 16 -85.25 -185.08 67.51
C SER A 16 -83.85 -184.65 67.06
N HIS A 17 -83.26 -185.33 66.06
CA HIS A 17 -82.00 -184.89 65.46
C HIS A 17 -82.19 -183.68 64.52
N HIS A 18 -83.20 -183.69 63.66
CA HIS A 18 -83.53 -182.59 62.76
C HIS A 18 -83.73 -181.26 63.51
N TRP A 19 -84.56 -181.24 64.57
CA TRP A 19 -84.80 -180.04 65.39
C TRP A 19 -83.54 -179.53 66.10
N ARG A 20 -82.61 -180.42 66.48
CA ARG A 20 -81.33 -180.01 67.10
C ARG A 20 -80.38 -179.38 66.10
N ASP A 21 -80.37 -179.84 64.85
CA ASP A 21 -79.56 -179.23 63.79
C ASP A 21 -80.19 -177.94 63.23
N GLU A 22 -81.52 -177.82 63.20
CA GLU A 22 -82.19 -176.53 62.98
C GLU A 22 -81.87 -175.53 64.10
N LEU A 23 -81.94 -175.92 65.37
CA LEU A 23 -81.60 -175.04 66.49
C LEU A 23 -80.15 -174.54 66.41
N ARG A 24 -79.21 -175.43 66.02
CA ARG A 24 -77.81 -175.05 65.73
C ARG A 24 -77.70 -174.07 64.56
N HIS A 25 -78.43 -174.31 63.48
CA HIS A 25 -78.43 -173.44 62.29
C HIS A 25 -78.99 -172.04 62.62
N ILE A 26 -80.12 -171.97 63.33
CA ILE A 26 -80.73 -170.73 63.81
C ILE A 26 -79.77 -169.99 64.76
N THR A 27 -79.15 -170.69 65.71
CA THR A 27 -78.17 -170.10 66.65
C THR A 27 -76.98 -169.49 65.90
N CYS A 28 -76.44 -170.22 64.91
CA CYS A 28 -75.36 -169.74 64.04
C CYS A 28 -75.79 -168.50 63.22
N LEU A 29 -76.99 -168.51 62.63
CA LEU A 29 -77.53 -167.35 61.92
C LEU A 29 -77.73 -166.13 62.85
N THR A 30 -78.20 -166.32 64.09
CA THR A 30 -78.28 -165.21 65.06
C THR A 30 -76.92 -164.67 65.46
N GLN A 31 -75.89 -165.52 65.57
CA GLN A 31 -74.52 -165.06 65.83
C GLN A 31 -74.00 -164.23 64.65
N ILE A 32 -74.07 -164.75 63.43
CA ILE A 32 -73.67 -164.02 62.21
C ILE A 32 -74.41 -162.68 62.07
N LYS A 33 -75.69 -162.60 62.47
CA LYS A 33 -76.46 -161.35 62.45
C LYS A 33 -76.17 -160.41 63.64
N ALA A 34 -75.65 -160.90 64.75
CA ALA A 34 -75.05 -160.07 65.79
C ALA A 34 -73.72 -159.49 65.29
N ASP A 35 -72.83 -160.33 64.77
CA ASP A 35 -71.51 -159.95 64.28
C ASP A 35 -71.60 -158.95 63.10
N GLU A 36 -72.51 -159.19 62.12
CA GLU A 36 -72.82 -158.24 61.04
C GLU A 36 -73.29 -156.88 61.57
N LYS A 37 -74.10 -156.87 62.64
CA LYS A 37 -74.65 -155.64 63.23
C LYS A 37 -73.55 -154.88 63.98
N GLU A 38 -72.71 -155.57 64.72
CA GLU A 38 -71.58 -154.98 65.43
C GLU A 38 -70.54 -154.42 64.45
N GLN A 39 -70.17 -155.18 63.40
CA GLN A 39 -69.31 -154.71 62.33
C GLN A 39 -69.89 -153.47 61.62
N LYS A 40 -71.17 -153.49 61.22
CA LYS A 40 -71.83 -152.32 60.60
C LYS A 40 -71.91 -151.12 61.56
N SER A 41 -72.01 -151.34 62.87
CA SER A 41 -71.97 -150.25 63.86
C SER A 41 -70.57 -149.65 64.00
N HIS A 42 -69.51 -150.47 63.96
CA HIS A 42 -68.14 -149.99 63.92
C HIS A 42 -67.83 -149.25 62.61
N GLU A 43 -68.27 -149.76 61.46
CA GLU A 43 -68.14 -149.08 60.17
C GLU A 43 -68.88 -147.74 60.15
N LEU A 44 -70.08 -147.66 60.72
CA LEU A 44 -70.83 -146.42 60.92
C LEU A 44 -70.05 -145.42 61.78
N ILE A 45 -69.57 -145.83 62.97
CA ILE A 45 -68.79 -144.96 63.87
C ILE A 45 -67.50 -144.47 63.18
N ILE A 46 -66.82 -145.33 62.42
CA ILE A 46 -65.63 -144.95 61.64
C ILE A 46 -65.99 -143.95 60.53
N ALA A 47 -67.13 -144.13 59.85
CA ALA A 47 -67.61 -143.20 58.83
C ALA A 47 -68.03 -141.84 59.43
N GLU A 48 -68.71 -141.84 60.57
CA GLU A 48 -69.08 -140.62 61.32
C GLU A 48 -67.85 -139.85 61.81
N GLN A 49 -66.84 -140.55 62.35
CA GLN A 49 -65.57 -139.94 62.73
C GLN A 49 -64.83 -139.34 61.53
N ARG A 50 -64.79 -140.06 60.39
CA ARG A 50 -64.21 -139.54 59.14
C ARG A 50 -64.96 -138.30 58.64
N TYR A 51 -66.29 -138.32 58.70
CA TYR A 51 -67.15 -137.20 58.32
C TYR A 51 -66.95 -135.98 59.24
N SER A 52 -66.86 -136.17 60.56
CA SER A 52 -66.60 -135.04 61.49
C SER A 52 -65.23 -134.41 61.24
N ARG A 53 -64.17 -135.22 61.09
CA ARG A 53 -62.83 -134.72 60.74
C ARG A 53 -62.84 -133.96 59.41
N ALA A 54 -63.48 -134.50 58.36
CA ALA A 54 -63.60 -133.81 57.08
C ALA A 54 -64.41 -132.50 57.18
N LYS A 55 -65.43 -132.45 58.04
CA LYS A 55 -66.26 -131.26 58.31
C LYS A 55 -65.51 -130.20 59.13
N GLU A 56 -64.62 -130.62 60.02
CA GLU A 56 -63.72 -129.76 60.78
C GLU A 56 -62.59 -129.21 59.89
N GLU A 57 -61.97 -130.05 59.04
CA GLU A 57 -61.05 -129.61 58.00
C GLU A 57 -61.68 -128.62 57.03
N LEU A 58 -62.93 -128.86 56.60
CA LEU A 58 -63.66 -127.94 55.71
C LEU A 58 -63.90 -126.58 56.36
N LYS A 59 -64.22 -126.55 57.67
CA LYS A 59 -64.30 -125.29 58.44
C LYS A 59 -62.93 -124.60 58.52
N GLY A 60 -61.86 -125.33 58.84
CA GLY A 60 -60.50 -124.79 58.92
C GLY A 60 -60.01 -124.19 57.59
N LYS A 61 -60.18 -124.94 56.50
CA LYS A 61 -59.90 -124.48 55.13
C LYS A 61 -60.78 -123.29 54.74
N GLY A 62 -62.04 -123.26 55.16
CA GLY A 62 -62.94 -122.11 54.99
C GLY A 62 -62.46 -120.83 55.69
N LEU A 63 -61.92 -120.94 56.91
CA LEU A 63 -61.30 -119.82 57.64
C LEU A 63 -60.02 -119.33 56.93
N ILE A 64 -59.15 -120.24 56.48
CA ILE A 64 -57.94 -119.91 55.72
C ILE A 64 -58.28 -119.17 54.41
N ILE A 65 -59.30 -119.62 53.68
CA ILE A 65 -59.80 -118.93 52.47
C ILE A 65 -60.34 -117.53 52.81
N LEU A 66 -61.06 -117.39 53.93
CA LEU A 66 -61.58 -116.09 54.38
C LEU A 66 -60.44 -115.12 54.72
N ASP A 67 -59.39 -115.57 55.41
CA ASP A 67 -58.25 -114.73 55.79
C ASP A 67 -57.35 -114.39 54.60
N HIS A 68 -57.10 -115.32 53.68
CA HIS A 68 -56.47 -114.97 52.39
C HIS A 68 -57.31 -113.96 51.60
N LYS A 69 -58.65 -114.07 51.59
CA LYS A 69 -59.53 -113.10 50.93
C LYS A 69 -59.42 -111.71 51.56
N LYS A 70 -59.33 -111.60 52.90
CA LYS A 70 -59.04 -110.33 53.60
C LYS A 70 -57.68 -109.76 53.17
N LEU A 71 -56.63 -110.58 53.20
CA LEU A 71 -55.26 -110.16 52.81
C LEU A 71 -55.21 -109.67 51.35
N THR A 72 -55.90 -110.33 50.42
CA THR A 72 -56.02 -109.86 49.03
C THR A 72 -56.81 -108.55 48.94
N GLN A 73 -57.89 -108.38 49.71
CA GLN A 73 -58.65 -107.13 49.76
C GLN A 73 -57.82 -105.97 50.34
N GLU A 74 -57.04 -106.21 51.39
CA GLU A 74 -56.08 -105.23 51.94
C GLU A 74 -54.98 -104.88 50.95
N ALA A 75 -54.39 -105.88 50.28
CA ALA A 75 -53.36 -105.65 49.26
C ALA A 75 -53.91 -104.83 48.09
N GLN A 76 -55.12 -105.13 47.61
CA GLN A 76 -55.78 -104.35 46.57
C GLN A 76 -56.12 -102.92 47.05
N ALA A 77 -56.56 -102.75 48.29
CA ALA A 77 -56.82 -101.43 48.87
C ALA A 77 -55.53 -100.59 48.94
N ARG A 78 -54.42 -101.17 49.38
CA ARG A 78 -53.08 -100.52 49.39
C ARG A 78 -52.62 -100.18 47.98
N LEU A 79 -52.77 -101.10 47.02
CA LEU A 79 -52.41 -100.86 45.61
C LEU A 79 -53.25 -99.73 44.99
N ASN A 80 -54.56 -99.67 45.28
CA ASN A 80 -55.44 -98.59 44.85
C ASN A 80 -55.06 -97.22 45.46
N VAL A 81 -54.49 -97.19 46.68
CA VAL A 81 -53.93 -95.97 47.29
C VAL A 81 -52.62 -95.57 46.60
N PHE A 82 -51.71 -96.51 46.34
CA PHE A 82 -50.47 -96.24 45.62
C PHE A 82 -50.69 -95.77 44.18
N ALA A 83 -51.69 -96.31 43.47
CA ALA A 83 -52.07 -95.86 42.13
C ALA A 83 -52.50 -94.37 42.14
N LYS A 84 -53.38 -93.99 43.07
CA LYS A 84 -53.80 -92.57 43.26
C LYS A 84 -52.63 -91.66 43.61
N LEU A 85 -51.72 -92.11 44.48
CA LEU A 85 -50.52 -91.34 44.84
C LEU A 85 -49.58 -91.17 43.64
N TYR A 86 -49.40 -92.21 42.82
CA TYR A 86 -48.63 -92.14 41.59
C TYR A 86 -49.23 -91.15 40.58
N ASP A 87 -50.57 -91.14 40.40
CA ASP A 87 -51.23 -90.19 39.51
C ASP A 87 -51.07 -88.73 39.97
N VAL A 88 -51.10 -88.47 41.29
CA VAL A 88 -50.77 -87.16 41.87
C VAL A 88 -49.33 -86.77 41.58
N ILE A 89 -48.35 -87.64 41.90
CA ILE A 89 -46.92 -87.38 41.66
C ILE A 89 -46.63 -87.19 40.16
N LYS A 90 -47.34 -87.90 39.29
CA LYS A 90 -47.26 -87.75 37.83
C LYS A 90 -47.80 -86.40 37.37
N ALA A 91 -48.94 -85.95 37.90
CA ALA A 91 -49.50 -84.62 37.62
C ALA A 91 -48.58 -83.50 38.13
N GLU A 92 -48.01 -83.64 39.32
CA GLU A 92 -47.02 -82.72 39.88
C GLU A 92 -45.74 -82.68 39.04
N ARG A 93 -45.21 -83.83 38.60
CA ARG A 93 -44.08 -83.91 37.68
C ARG A 93 -44.38 -83.16 36.37
N SER A 94 -45.55 -83.38 35.76
CA SER A 94 -45.96 -82.65 34.55
C SER A 94 -46.08 -81.14 34.80
N LYS A 95 -46.63 -80.71 35.94
CA LYS A 95 -46.67 -79.29 36.34
C LYS A 95 -45.26 -78.70 36.47
N CYS A 96 -44.32 -79.41 37.11
CA CYS A 96 -42.94 -78.97 37.26
C CYS A 96 -42.20 -78.91 35.91
N VAL A 97 -42.39 -79.89 35.01
CA VAL A 97 -41.83 -79.84 33.65
C VAL A 97 -42.35 -78.64 32.86
N ASN A 98 -43.66 -78.36 32.92
CA ASN A 98 -44.25 -77.20 32.26
C ASN A 98 -43.71 -75.88 32.82
N LEU A 99 -43.54 -75.77 34.15
CA LEU A 99 -42.94 -74.59 34.79
C LEU A 99 -41.47 -74.41 34.40
N ILE A 100 -40.70 -75.49 34.29
CA ILE A 100 -39.31 -75.46 33.79
C ILE A 100 -39.30 -74.98 32.33
N GLN A 101 -40.16 -75.52 31.46
CA GLN A 101 -40.24 -75.10 30.06
C GLN A 101 -40.57 -73.61 29.92
N VAL A 102 -41.59 -73.11 30.64
CA VAL A 102 -41.97 -71.69 30.64
C VAL A 102 -40.84 -70.79 31.19
N ALA A 103 -40.15 -71.22 32.26
CA ALA A 103 -39.00 -70.49 32.79
C ALA A 103 -37.80 -70.48 31.82
N THR A 104 -37.55 -71.58 31.11
CA THR A 104 -36.51 -71.67 30.08
C THR A 104 -36.83 -70.79 28.87
N GLN A 105 -38.06 -70.83 28.36
CA GLN A 105 -38.52 -69.97 27.27
C GLN A 105 -38.38 -68.49 27.63
N ARG A 106 -38.86 -68.09 28.82
CA ARG A 106 -38.72 -66.71 29.30
C ARG A 106 -37.25 -66.28 29.51
N SER A 107 -36.36 -67.24 29.76
CA SER A 107 -34.91 -67.01 29.87
C SER A 107 -34.20 -66.88 28.51
N SER A 108 -34.76 -67.42 27.42
CA SER A 108 -34.34 -67.09 26.06
C SER A 108 -34.93 -65.76 25.58
N GLU A 109 -36.22 -65.50 25.79
CA GLU A 109 -36.88 -64.23 25.42
C GLU A 109 -36.16 -63.03 26.07
N MET A 110 -35.89 -63.10 27.38
CA MET A 110 -35.13 -62.06 28.11
C MET A 110 -33.67 -61.93 27.66
N ARG A 111 -33.09 -62.95 27.01
CA ARG A 111 -31.72 -62.86 26.44
C ARG A 111 -31.74 -62.18 25.08
N GLU A 112 -32.72 -62.49 24.24
CA GLU A 112 -32.93 -61.82 22.95
C GLU A 112 -33.26 -60.32 23.18
N GLU A 113 -34.09 -60.00 24.17
CA GLU A 113 -34.32 -58.61 24.61
C GLU A 113 -33.03 -57.92 25.08
N TRP A 114 -32.16 -58.63 25.82
CA TRP A 114 -30.88 -58.09 26.29
C TRP A 114 -29.87 -57.86 25.16
N GLU A 115 -29.76 -58.79 24.20
CA GLU A 115 -28.89 -58.66 23.02
C GLU A 115 -29.33 -57.50 22.10
N ILE A 116 -30.64 -57.26 21.97
CA ILE A 116 -31.19 -56.09 21.27
C ILE A 116 -30.82 -54.79 22.01
N LEU A 117 -30.98 -54.75 23.34
CA LEU A 117 -30.63 -53.56 24.15
C LEU A 117 -29.12 -53.27 24.16
N GLU A 118 -28.26 -54.28 24.11
CA GLU A 118 -26.81 -54.09 23.97
C GLU A 118 -26.45 -53.48 22.61
N ASN A 119 -27.10 -53.91 21.53
CA ASN A 119 -26.95 -53.35 20.19
C ASN A 119 -27.44 -51.89 20.13
N ASP A 120 -28.63 -51.58 20.68
CA ASP A 120 -29.14 -50.20 20.79
C ASP A 120 -28.18 -49.29 21.57
N ILE A 121 -27.57 -49.80 22.64
CA ILE A 121 -26.54 -49.08 23.41
C ILE A 121 -25.29 -48.82 22.54
N GLU A 122 -24.85 -49.76 21.71
CA GLU A 122 -23.72 -49.55 20.79
C GLU A 122 -24.06 -48.56 19.66
N ILE A 123 -25.25 -48.66 19.04
CA ILE A 123 -25.74 -47.70 18.04
C ILE A 123 -25.76 -46.29 18.63
N MET A 124 -26.26 -46.14 19.86
CA MET A 124 -26.31 -44.85 20.55
C MET A 124 -24.93 -44.32 20.93
N ARG A 125 -23.99 -45.17 21.38
CA ARG A 125 -22.57 -44.79 21.58
C ARG A 125 -21.93 -44.29 20.29
N ASN A 126 -22.11 -45.01 19.19
CA ASN A 126 -21.58 -44.63 17.88
C ASN A 126 -22.21 -43.32 17.36
N SER A 127 -23.50 -43.11 17.61
CA SER A 127 -24.20 -41.84 17.34
C SER A 127 -23.62 -40.67 18.13
N VAL A 128 -23.38 -40.82 19.43
CA VAL A 128 -22.74 -39.81 20.30
C VAL A 128 -21.33 -39.49 19.80
N ILE A 129 -20.48 -40.49 19.53
CA ILE A 129 -19.11 -40.30 19.01
C ILE A 129 -19.13 -39.56 17.66
N SER A 130 -20.09 -39.85 16.79
CA SER A 130 -20.29 -39.14 15.52
C SER A 130 -20.68 -37.67 15.74
N LYS A 131 -21.57 -37.40 16.70
CA LYS A 131 -21.99 -36.03 17.08
C LYS A 131 -20.87 -35.24 17.74
N ASP A 132 -20.05 -35.84 18.60
CA ASP A 132 -18.90 -35.16 19.18
C ASP A 132 -17.83 -34.82 18.14
N LYS A 133 -17.56 -35.70 17.17
CA LYS A 133 -16.69 -35.40 16.01
C LYS A 133 -17.24 -34.23 15.18
N GLN A 134 -18.55 -34.17 14.95
CA GLN A 134 -19.22 -33.04 14.28
C GLN A 134 -19.10 -31.74 15.11
N LEU A 135 -19.32 -31.82 16.43
CA LEU A 135 -19.23 -30.69 17.36
C LEU A 135 -17.80 -30.16 17.45
N GLN A 136 -16.78 -31.02 17.57
CA GLN A 136 -15.37 -30.63 17.56
C GLN A 136 -14.99 -29.93 16.25
N LYS A 137 -15.43 -30.46 15.10
CA LYS A 137 -15.22 -29.82 13.78
C LYS A 137 -15.88 -28.44 13.70
N SER A 138 -17.06 -28.26 14.31
CA SER A 138 -17.72 -26.95 14.39
C SER A 138 -16.99 -25.96 15.33
N ARG A 139 -16.48 -26.44 16.48
CA ARG A 139 -15.70 -25.64 17.43
C ARG A 139 -14.40 -25.14 16.78
N MET A 140 -13.66 -26.02 16.10
CA MET A 140 -12.43 -25.64 15.40
C MET A 140 -12.69 -24.60 14.29
N LYS A 141 -13.76 -24.78 13.50
CA LYS A 141 -14.20 -23.76 12.53
C LYS A 141 -14.48 -22.42 13.21
N ARG A 142 -15.20 -22.42 14.34
CA ARG A 142 -15.54 -21.18 15.06
C ARG A 142 -14.28 -20.45 15.56
N VAL A 143 -13.35 -21.17 16.19
CA VAL A 143 -12.08 -20.58 16.69
C VAL A 143 -11.24 -20.01 15.53
N HIS A 144 -11.20 -20.69 14.38
CA HIS A 144 -10.52 -20.18 13.19
C HIS A 144 -11.19 -18.91 12.63
N SER A 145 -12.53 -18.85 12.58
CA SER A 145 -13.26 -17.64 12.20
C SER A 145 -13.13 -16.49 13.22
N GLU A 146 -13.04 -16.81 14.51
CA GLU A 146 -12.76 -15.84 15.59
C GLU A 146 -11.37 -15.22 15.40
N TYR A 147 -10.33 -16.04 15.13
CA TYR A 147 -8.98 -15.58 14.82
C TYR A 147 -8.92 -14.69 13.57
N ILE A 148 -9.53 -15.11 12.45
CA ILE A 148 -9.57 -14.30 11.21
C ILE A 148 -10.25 -12.96 11.46
N ARG A 149 -11.42 -12.95 12.11
CA ARG A 149 -12.16 -11.73 12.45
C ARG A 149 -11.30 -10.76 13.27
N ASP A 150 -10.59 -11.25 14.27
CA ASP A 150 -9.84 -10.38 15.18
C ASP A 150 -8.49 -9.95 14.59
N SER A 151 -7.90 -10.71 13.65
CA SER A 151 -6.83 -10.20 12.78
C SER A 151 -7.34 -9.08 11.87
N LEU A 152 -8.48 -9.27 11.19
CA LEU A 152 -9.08 -8.25 10.34
C LEU A 152 -9.42 -6.97 11.12
N LYS A 153 -9.95 -7.08 12.35
CA LYS A 153 -10.12 -5.92 13.24
C LYS A 153 -8.80 -5.22 13.54
N LYS A 154 -7.73 -5.96 13.84
CA LYS A 154 -6.40 -5.39 14.10
C LYS A 154 -5.89 -4.62 12.89
N ASP A 155 -6.09 -5.15 11.68
CA ASP A 155 -5.64 -4.52 10.44
C ASP A 155 -6.50 -3.30 10.06
N ILE A 156 -7.83 -3.34 10.29
CA ILE A 156 -8.73 -2.18 10.22
C ILE A 156 -8.30 -1.08 11.21
N SER A 157 -7.93 -1.45 12.45
CA SER A 157 -7.45 -0.48 13.44
C SER A 157 -6.14 0.19 13.02
N LYS A 158 -5.22 -0.54 12.35
CA LYS A 158 -4.00 0.06 11.76
C LYS A 158 -4.36 1.04 10.66
N THR A 159 -5.20 0.65 9.70
CA THR A 159 -5.51 1.50 8.54
C THR A 159 -6.28 2.76 8.93
N LEU A 160 -7.18 2.66 9.92
CA LEU A 160 -7.84 3.83 10.54
C LEU A 160 -6.84 4.76 11.23
N HIS A 161 -5.84 4.23 11.94
CA HIS A 161 -4.79 5.05 12.57
C HIS A 161 -3.95 5.78 11.50
N THR A 162 -3.49 5.08 10.46
CA THR A 162 -2.74 5.71 9.36
C THR A 162 -3.58 6.70 8.56
N LEU A 163 -4.88 6.46 8.41
CA LEU A 163 -5.80 7.41 7.79
C LEU A 163 -5.84 8.71 8.61
N HIS A 164 -6.02 8.60 9.93
CA HIS A 164 -6.09 9.75 10.82
C HIS A 164 -4.81 10.60 10.76
N GLU A 165 -3.63 9.98 10.82
CA GLU A 165 -2.35 10.72 10.66
C GLU A 165 -2.28 11.48 9.31
N MET A 166 -2.81 10.89 8.23
CA MET A 166 -2.82 11.53 6.91
C MET A 166 -3.85 12.67 6.83
N GLU A 167 -4.96 12.58 7.58
CA GLU A 167 -5.91 13.67 7.71
C GLU A 167 -5.36 14.83 8.55
N GLU A 168 -4.61 14.55 9.62
CA GLU A 168 -3.87 15.55 10.39
C GLU A 168 -2.81 16.25 9.53
N ARG A 169 -1.96 15.49 8.82
CA ARG A 169 -0.97 16.04 7.87
C ARG A 169 -1.63 16.90 6.78
N ARG A 170 -2.76 16.46 6.22
CA ARG A 170 -3.56 17.23 5.26
C ARG A 170 -4.09 18.53 5.87
N SER A 171 -4.53 18.50 7.13
CA SER A 171 -5.00 19.69 7.86
C SER A 171 -3.86 20.70 8.10
N GLU A 172 -2.68 20.22 8.49
CA GLU A 172 -1.48 21.06 8.64
C GLU A 172 -1.04 21.66 7.29
N GLN A 173 -1.01 20.86 6.23
CA GLN A 173 -0.71 21.32 4.87
C GLN A 173 -1.71 22.39 4.40
N ASN A 174 -3.01 22.20 4.61
CA ASN A 174 -4.04 23.20 4.28
C ASN A 174 -3.84 24.51 5.05
N LEU A 175 -3.49 24.44 6.34
CA LEU A 175 -3.17 25.61 7.15
C LEU A 175 -1.92 26.34 6.62
N ASN A 176 -0.89 25.60 6.20
CA ASN A 176 0.33 26.17 5.65
C ASN A 176 0.12 26.76 4.23
N ILE A 177 -0.73 26.15 3.40
CA ILE A 177 -1.19 26.73 2.13
C ILE A 177 -1.90 28.05 2.40
N SER A 178 -2.84 28.11 3.34
CA SER A 178 -3.55 29.36 3.70
C SER A 178 -2.60 30.48 4.15
N LYS A 179 -1.59 30.17 4.98
CA LYS A 179 -0.54 31.14 5.36
C LYS A 179 0.23 31.66 4.14
N LEU A 180 0.60 30.78 3.21
CA LEU A 180 1.34 31.15 1.99
C LEU A 180 0.47 31.99 1.04
N THR A 181 -0.81 31.64 0.83
CA THR A 181 -1.75 32.45 0.05
C THR A 181 -1.90 33.85 0.64
N ASN A 182 -2.05 33.99 1.97
CA ASN A 182 -2.14 35.30 2.61
C ASN A 182 -0.85 36.12 2.43
N MET A 183 0.32 35.48 2.45
CA MET A 183 1.61 36.13 2.19
C MET A 183 1.75 36.57 0.72
N ILE A 184 1.29 35.74 -0.23
CA ILE A 184 1.25 36.08 -1.66
C ILE A 184 0.37 37.31 -1.88
N ASN A 185 -0.87 37.30 -1.37
CA ASN A 185 -1.80 38.43 -1.50
C ASN A 185 -1.20 39.74 -0.96
N PHE A 186 -0.56 39.70 0.21
CA PHE A 186 0.11 40.88 0.80
C PHE A 186 1.28 41.38 -0.06
N ASN A 187 2.06 40.48 -0.65
CA ASN A 187 3.14 40.84 -1.57
C ASN A 187 2.62 41.41 -2.89
N GLU A 188 1.50 40.87 -3.42
CA GLU A 188 0.83 41.40 -4.61
C GLU A 188 0.25 42.80 -4.37
N GLU A 189 -0.41 43.05 -3.23
CA GLU A 189 -0.84 44.39 -2.83
C GLU A 189 0.35 45.36 -2.72
N SER A 190 1.46 44.92 -2.12
CA SER A 190 2.68 45.72 -2.00
C SER A 190 3.31 46.05 -3.37
N LEU A 191 3.32 45.10 -4.30
CA LEU A 191 3.77 45.31 -5.68
C LEU A 191 2.83 46.26 -6.46
N LEU A 192 1.52 46.17 -6.25
CA LEU A 192 0.54 47.09 -6.85
C LEU A 192 0.69 48.52 -6.30
N GLN A 193 0.99 48.69 -5.01
CA GLN A 193 1.31 50.00 -4.42
C GLN A 193 2.62 50.56 -4.98
N LEU A 194 3.69 49.76 -5.03
CA LEU A 194 4.98 50.17 -5.60
C LEU A 194 4.84 50.57 -7.08
N ARG A 195 4.09 49.80 -7.87
CA ARG A 195 3.83 50.12 -9.28
C ARG A 195 3.09 51.45 -9.44
N LYS A 196 2.02 51.69 -8.67
CA LYS A 196 1.33 53.00 -8.67
C LYS A 196 2.27 54.15 -8.31
N SER A 197 3.17 53.96 -7.34
CA SER A 197 4.17 54.96 -6.98
C SER A 197 5.19 55.22 -8.11
N TYR A 198 5.56 54.18 -8.87
CA TYR A 198 6.44 54.31 -10.03
C TYR A 198 5.73 55.01 -11.20
N ASP A 199 4.52 54.61 -11.53
CA ASP A 199 3.72 55.20 -12.61
C ASP A 199 3.47 56.70 -12.33
N ASN A 200 3.15 57.08 -11.07
CA ASN A 200 3.06 58.48 -10.63
C ASN A 200 4.38 59.26 -10.78
N ALA A 201 5.52 58.63 -10.46
CA ALA A 201 6.83 59.27 -10.59
C ALA A 201 7.23 59.46 -12.07
N VAL A 202 6.90 58.49 -12.95
CA VAL A 202 7.07 58.63 -14.40
C VAL A 202 6.19 59.74 -14.95
N GLN A 203 4.93 59.84 -14.52
CA GLN A 203 4.04 60.92 -14.93
C GLN A 203 4.59 62.29 -14.49
N SER A 204 4.93 62.47 -13.20
CA SER A 204 5.51 63.71 -12.70
C SER A 204 6.81 64.12 -13.42
N ARG A 205 7.66 63.14 -13.78
CA ARG A 205 8.84 63.38 -14.62
C ARG A 205 8.47 63.85 -16.03
N ASN A 206 7.45 63.25 -16.65
CA ASN A 206 6.99 63.62 -17.99
C ASN A 206 6.37 65.02 -17.98
N ASP A 207 5.50 65.33 -17.01
CA ASP A 207 4.90 66.65 -16.82
C ASP A 207 5.99 67.73 -16.63
N ARG A 208 7.05 67.41 -15.87
CA ARG A 208 8.20 68.29 -15.70
C ARG A 208 9.05 68.43 -16.97
N GLY A 209 9.11 67.40 -17.82
CA GLY A 209 9.73 67.46 -19.15
C GLY A 209 8.97 68.38 -20.11
N VAL A 210 7.63 68.36 -20.08
CA VAL A 210 6.80 69.30 -20.84
C VAL A 210 7.06 70.73 -20.37
N GLN A 211 7.05 70.99 -19.06
CA GLN A 211 7.39 72.31 -18.50
C GLN A 211 8.81 72.79 -18.87
N LEU A 212 9.76 71.88 -19.05
CA LEU A 212 11.12 72.23 -19.49
C LEU A 212 11.08 72.70 -20.95
N LEU A 213 10.42 71.94 -21.84
CA LEU A 213 10.26 72.28 -23.25
C LEU A 213 9.49 73.60 -23.44
N GLU A 214 8.45 73.85 -22.63
CA GLU A 214 7.75 75.15 -22.59
C GLU A 214 8.70 76.30 -22.26
N ARG A 215 9.56 76.14 -21.23
CA ARG A 215 10.57 77.14 -20.83
C ARG A 215 11.69 77.31 -21.87
N GLU A 216 12.13 76.24 -22.52
CA GLU A 216 13.10 76.31 -23.63
C GLU A 216 12.52 77.06 -24.83
N ASN A 217 11.25 76.81 -25.19
CA ASN A 217 10.55 77.56 -26.22
C ASN A 217 10.37 79.05 -25.85
N GLU A 218 10.00 79.36 -24.60
CA GLU A 218 9.96 80.75 -24.10
C GLU A 218 11.33 81.45 -24.25
N ILE A 219 12.42 80.75 -23.94
CA ILE A 219 13.80 81.26 -24.07
C ILE A 219 14.16 81.49 -25.55
N CYS A 220 13.82 80.57 -26.46
CA CYS A 220 14.03 80.76 -27.90
C CYS A 220 13.31 82.01 -28.43
N ILE A 221 12.04 82.20 -28.07
CA ILE A 221 11.25 83.38 -28.45
C ILE A 221 11.87 84.68 -27.89
N LEU A 222 12.43 84.63 -26.67
CA LEU A 222 13.16 85.77 -26.09
C LEU A 222 14.46 86.07 -26.84
N TYR A 223 15.23 85.05 -27.25
CA TYR A 223 16.43 85.25 -28.08
C TYR A 223 16.10 85.85 -29.45
N GLU A 224 15.08 85.33 -30.15
CA GLU A 224 14.63 85.92 -31.42
C GLU A 224 14.21 87.39 -31.26
N ARG A 225 13.48 87.69 -30.17
CA ARG A 225 13.08 89.06 -29.84
C ARG A 225 14.27 89.97 -29.55
N VAL A 226 15.28 89.51 -28.82
CA VAL A 226 16.51 90.28 -28.57
C VAL A 226 17.26 90.54 -29.87
N ASN A 227 17.44 89.54 -30.72
CA ASN A 227 18.11 89.68 -32.02
C ASN A 227 17.41 90.72 -32.93
N VAL A 228 16.07 90.71 -32.96
CA VAL A 228 15.27 91.72 -33.69
C VAL A 228 15.44 93.12 -33.09
N GLN A 229 15.48 93.24 -31.75
CA GLN A 229 15.71 94.53 -31.09
C GLN A 229 17.13 95.05 -31.30
N GLU A 230 18.14 94.18 -31.34
CA GLU A 230 19.54 94.54 -31.60
C GLU A 230 19.75 94.98 -33.07
N GLY A 231 19.07 94.34 -34.03
CA GLY A 231 19.02 94.81 -35.42
C GLY A 231 18.38 96.20 -35.55
N LEU A 232 17.25 96.45 -34.88
CA LEU A 232 16.60 97.77 -34.84
C LEU A 232 17.47 98.86 -34.19
N ILE A 233 18.31 98.49 -33.20
CA ILE A 233 19.29 99.40 -32.61
C ILE A 233 20.40 99.72 -33.62
N GLN A 234 20.93 98.73 -34.35
CA GLN A 234 21.94 98.96 -35.39
C GLN A 234 21.41 99.85 -36.53
N GLU A 235 20.14 99.67 -36.96
CA GLU A 235 19.47 100.55 -37.91
C GLU A 235 19.33 101.98 -37.38
N ALA A 236 18.98 102.15 -36.10
CA ALA A 236 18.87 103.45 -35.45
C ALA A 236 20.23 104.15 -35.27
N ASP A 237 21.28 103.42 -34.87
CA ASP A 237 22.64 103.93 -34.73
C ASP A 237 23.21 104.38 -36.09
N MET A 238 22.96 103.63 -37.16
CA MET A 238 23.29 104.02 -38.54
C MET A 238 22.57 105.32 -38.95
N ALA A 239 21.29 105.47 -38.61
CA ALA A 239 20.53 106.69 -38.89
C ALA A 239 21.03 107.90 -38.07
N ILE A 240 21.42 107.68 -36.81
CA ILE A 240 22.04 108.70 -35.96
C ILE A 240 23.39 109.14 -36.54
N GLN A 241 24.26 108.19 -36.92
CA GLN A 241 25.55 108.49 -37.54
C GLN A 241 25.38 109.33 -38.82
N GLY A 242 24.41 109.00 -39.68
CA GLY A 242 24.07 109.81 -40.85
C GLY A 242 23.68 111.26 -40.49
N MET A 243 22.84 111.45 -39.46
CA MET A 243 22.50 112.79 -38.97
C MET A 243 23.68 113.52 -38.30
N GLU A 244 24.61 112.80 -37.68
CA GLU A 244 25.85 113.39 -37.14
C GLU A 244 26.81 113.83 -38.24
N GLU A 245 26.92 113.06 -39.33
CA GLU A 245 27.67 113.44 -40.55
C GLU A 245 27.04 114.67 -41.23
N GLU A 246 25.72 114.69 -41.45
CA GLU A 246 25.00 115.87 -41.96
C GLU A 246 25.23 117.10 -41.06
N MET A 247 25.11 116.94 -39.74
CA MET A 247 25.41 117.99 -38.78
C MET A 247 26.89 118.43 -38.85
N GLY A 248 27.82 117.51 -39.12
CA GLY A 248 29.24 117.79 -39.34
C GLY A 248 29.48 118.63 -40.60
N LEU A 249 28.85 118.26 -41.73
CA LEU A 249 28.88 119.00 -42.99
C LEU A 249 28.27 120.40 -42.81
N LEU A 250 27.13 120.53 -42.14
CA LEU A 250 26.50 121.81 -41.83
C LEU A 250 27.40 122.69 -40.93
N LYS A 251 28.05 122.11 -39.91
CA LYS A 251 29.06 122.82 -39.08
C LYS A 251 30.25 123.30 -39.93
N MET A 252 30.72 122.50 -40.89
CA MET A 252 31.80 122.89 -41.81
C MET A 252 31.36 124.02 -42.76
N LEU A 253 30.16 123.96 -43.33
CA LEU A 253 29.59 125.01 -44.16
C LEU A 253 29.45 126.32 -43.37
N ILE A 254 28.90 126.28 -42.15
CA ILE A 254 28.82 127.43 -41.24
C ILE A 254 30.23 128.00 -40.95
N ALA A 255 31.26 127.16 -40.83
CA ALA A 255 32.64 127.61 -40.64
C ALA A 255 33.25 128.26 -41.90
N LYS A 256 32.92 127.76 -43.11
CA LYS A 256 33.29 128.38 -44.38
C LYS A 256 32.63 129.76 -44.54
N GLU A 257 31.32 129.84 -44.37
CA GLU A 257 30.58 131.10 -44.48
C GLU A 257 31.07 132.14 -43.45
N LYS A 258 31.37 131.73 -42.21
CA LYS A 258 32.00 132.62 -41.21
C LYS A 258 33.37 133.16 -41.69
N ARG A 259 34.22 132.31 -42.30
CA ARG A 259 35.52 132.74 -42.85
C ARG A 259 35.35 133.70 -44.03
N GLU A 260 34.39 133.47 -44.91
CA GLU A 260 34.11 134.37 -46.04
C GLU A 260 33.58 135.73 -45.54
N ILE A 261 32.67 135.73 -44.55
CA ILE A 261 32.21 136.95 -43.86
C ILE A 261 33.38 137.70 -43.19
N GLU A 262 34.30 137.00 -42.52
CA GLU A 262 35.51 137.61 -41.95
C GLU A 262 36.44 138.20 -43.02
N LEU A 263 36.58 137.53 -44.16
CA LEU A 263 37.43 137.98 -45.27
C LEU A 263 36.81 139.20 -45.96
N SER A 264 35.49 139.21 -46.21
CA SER A 264 34.75 140.40 -46.65
C SER A 264 34.85 141.55 -45.64
N ARG A 265 34.78 141.28 -44.33
CA ARG A 265 35.00 142.29 -43.28
C ARG A 265 36.42 142.87 -43.29
N LYS A 266 37.44 142.07 -43.63
CA LYS A 266 38.85 142.52 -43.78
C LYS A 266 39.10 143.31 -45.07
N LEU A 267 38.29 143.09 -46.13
CA LEU A 267 38.32 143.88 -47.37
C LEU A 267 37.49 145.17 -47.28
N LEU A 268 36.63 145.32 -46.28
CA LEU A 268 35.79 146.51 -46.11
C LEU A 268 36.60 147.81 -45.85
N PRO A 269 37.69 147.83 -45.06
CA PRO A 269 38.49 149.04 -44.86
C PRO A 269 39.29 149.44 -46.10
N SER A 270 39.84 148.51 -46.87
CA SER A 270 40.53 148.84 -48.12
C SER A 270 39.56 149.32 -49.19
N LYS A 271 38.34 148.76 -49.25
CA LYS A 271 37.27 149.34 -50.07
C LYS A 271 36.94 150.77 -49.64
N ARG A 272 36.78 151.05 -48.33
CA ARG A 272 36.51 152.41 -47.83
C ARG A 272 37.64 153.38 -48.13
N ALA A 273 38.90 152.97 -47.96
CA ALA A 273 40.06 153.78 -48.31
C ALA A 273 40.07 154.10 -49.82
N LEU A 274 39.72 153.16 -50.69
CA LEU A 274 39.56 153.42 -52.13
C LEU A 274 38.36 154.33 -52.44
N GLU A 275 37.26 154.25 -51.69
CA GLU A 275 36.13 155.19 -51.79
C GLU A 275 36.54 156.61 -51.32
N GLU A 276 37.33 156.72 -50.25
CA GLU A 276 37.91 157.98 -49.76
C GLU A 276 38.94 158.57 -50.74
N GLU A 277 39.82 157.74 -51.33
CA GLU A 277 40.71 158.13 -52.44
C GLU A 277 39.92 158.59 -53.67
N ILE A 278 38.81 157.92 -54.03
CA ILE A 278 37.93 158.37 -55.11
C ILE A 278 37.29 159.72 -54.78
N THR A 279 36.81 159.95 -53.56
CA THR A 279 36.22 161.26 -53.20
C THR A 279 37.26 162.38 -53.15
N THR A 280 38.46 162.13 -52.65
CA THR A 280 39.55 163.13 -52.61
C THR A 280 40.09 163.42 -54.01
N LEU A 281 40.21 162.41 -54.89
CA LEU A 281 40.50 162.61 -56.31
C LEU A 281 39.37 163.34 -57.03
N GLN A 282 38.10 163.11 -56.69
CA GLN A 282 36.98 163.87 -57.23
C GLN A 282 37.02 165.35 -56.79
N ILE A 283 37.37 165.64 -55.54
CA ILE A 283 37.57 167.00 -55.02
C ILE A 283 38.73 167.68 -55.75
N GLN A 284 39.91 167.05 -55.82
CA GLN A 284 41.06 167.55 -56.58
C GLN A 284 40.72 167.75 -58.06
N VAL A 285 39.91 166.88 -58.66
CA VAL A 285 39.41 167.04 -60.03
C VAL A 285 38.42 168.20 -60.15
N SER A 286 37.61 168.53 -59.14
CA SER A 286 36.80 169.77 -59.15
C SER A 286 37.65 171.03 -59.00
N GLU A 287 38.59 171.08 -58.06
CA GLU A 287 39.50 172.22 -57.88
C GLU A 287 40.36 172.44 -59.12
N CYS A 288 40.87 171.36 -59.73
CA CYS A 288 41.56 171.41 -61.02
C CYS A 288 40.62 171.82 -62.15
N LYS A 289 39.35 171.39 -62.20
CA LYS A 289 38.38 171.82 -63.23
C LYS A 289 38.08 173.31 -63.17
N ASP A 290 37.91 173.88 -61.98
CA ASP A 290 37.63 175.31 -61.82
C ASP A 290 38.86 176.15 -62.17
N ARG A 291 40.05 175.72 -61.76
CA ARG A 291 41.32 176.36 -62.14
C ARG A 291 41.59 176.24 -63.64
N ARG A 292 41.25 175.09 -64.23
CA ARG A 292 41.31 174.82 -65.67
C ARG A 292 40.32 175.68 -66.45
N LEU A 293 39.08 175.87 -65.98
CA LEU A 293 38.09 176.78 -66.61
C LEU A 293 38.57 178.25 -66.69
N SER A 294 39.47 178.67 -65.80
CA SER A 294 40.09 180.01 -65.87
C SER A 294 41.21 180.14 -66.91
N LEU A 295 41.73 179.01 -67.40
CA LEU A 295 42.89 178.93 -68.32
C LEU A 295 42.52 178.33 -69.70
N GLU A 296 41.47 177.52 -69.80
CA GLU A 296 40.87 177.00 -71.05
C GLU A 296 40.09 178.07 -71.85
N LYS A 297 40.65 179.28 -71.90
CA LYS A 297 40.48 180.19 -73.04
C LYS A 297 41.71 180.24 -73.95
N ALA A 298 42.69 179.35 -73.73
CA ALA A 298 43.85 179.19 -74.59
C ALA A 298 44.24 177.71 -74.80
N VAL A 299 44.10 177.24 -76.05
CA VAL A 299 44.72 176.02 -76.65
C VAL A 299 44.14 174.66 -76.18
N GLU A 300 44.43 173.59 -76.92
CA GLU A 300 43.57 172.41 -77.13
C GLU A 300 44.26 171.04 -76.84
N ASP A 301 43.43 170.01 -76.62
CA ASP A 301 43.49 168.64 -77.22
C ASP A 301 44.18 167.39 -76.55
N GLN A 302 43.55 166.22 -76.82
CA GLN A 302 44.02 164.80 -76.92
C GLN A 302 44.36 163.81 -75.74
N GLN A 303 43.45 162.80 -75.57
CA GLN A 303 43.64 161.31 -75.72
C GLN A 303 44.36 160.32 -74.71
N ASN A 304 43.73 159.12 -74.55
CA ASN A 304 44.25 157.71 -74.76
C ASN A 304 44.69 156.67 -73.63
N ARG A 305 44.35 155.35 -73.86
CA ARG A 305 45.03 154.02 -73.50
C ARG A 305 44.49 153.00 -72.42
N VAL A 306 45.00 151.72 -72.46
CA VAL A 306 44.38 150.40 -72.00
C VAL A 306 45.41 149.25 -71.63
N ARG A 307 45.12 148.20 -70.78
CA ARG A 307 45.87 146.86 -70.69
C ARG A 307 45.21 145.61 -69.96
N LYS A 308 45.93 144.45 -69.73
CA LYS A 308 45.49 143.01 -69.40
C LYS A 308 46.51 142.10 -68.58
N LEU A 309 46.14 140.85 -68.12
CA LEU A 309 46.87 139.49 -67.94
C LEU A 309 46.38 138.63 -66.70
N GLU A 310 46.61 137.30 -66.36
CA GLU A 310 46.93 135.93 -66.96
C GLU A 310 46.64 134.73 -65.91
N GLY A 311 46.87 133.41 -66.18
CA GLY A 311 46.72 132.21 -65.23
C GLY A 311 47.00 130.76 -65.82
N LYS A 312 47.24 129.66 -65.03
CA LYS A 312 47.74 128.30 -65.51
C LYS A 312 47.58 127.01 -64.62
N ASP A 313 47.92 125.79 -65.16
CA ASP A 313 47.71 124.38 -64.65
C ASP A 313 48.98 123.42 -64.54
N PRO A 314 48.91 122.19 -63.92
CA PRO A 314 50.05 121.28 -63.60
C PRO A 314 50.28 119.99 -64.47
N SER A 315 51.17 119.05 -64.05
CA SER A 315 51.95 118.10 -64.91
C SER A 315 52.03 116.60 -64.45
N PRO A 316 52.28 115.59 -65.34
CA PRO A 316 52.04 114.15 -65.06
C PRO A 316 52.98 113.37 -64.11
N GLU A 317 54.26 113.76 -63.93
CA GLU A 317 55.26 112.94 -63.22
C GLU A 317 54.91 112.64 -61.74
N GLN A 318 54.00 113.40 -61.17
CA GLN A 318 53.55 113.25 -59.78
C GLN A 318 52.53 112.10 -59.59
N LEU A 319 51.92 111.59 -60.66
CA LEU A 319 50.97 110.47 -60.60
C LEU A 319 51.67 109.11 -60.52
N VAL A 320 52.73 108.89 -61.31
CA VAL A 320 53.44 107.60 -61.41
C VAL A 320 53.99 107.16 -60.04
N LYS A 321 54.64 108.08 -59.33
CA LYS A 321 55.21 107.85 -57.97
C LYS A 321 54.19 107.53 -56.88
N LYS A 322 52.89 107.62 -57.19
CA LYS A 322 51.79 107.22 -56.28
C LYS A 322 51.24 105.83 -56.60
N ILE A 323 51.47 105.30 -57.81
CA ILE A 323 51.08 103.95 -58.23
C ILE A 323 52.07 102.93 -57.67
N GLU A 324 53.38 103.16 -57.87
CA GLU A 324 54.48 102.29 -57.37
C GLU A 324 54.40 102.01 -55.86
N LYS A 325 53.85 102.96 -55.09
CA LYS A 325 53.64 102.83 -53.63
C LYS A 325 52.46 101.92 -53.25
N LEU A 326 51.46 101.77 -54.10
CA LEU A 326 50.29 100.93 -53.85
C LEU A 326 50.58 99.48 -54.24
N GLU A 327 51.24 99.27 -55.38
CA GLU A 327 51.68 97.94 -55.85
C GLU A 327 52.57 97.24 -54.80
N LYS A 328 53.49 97.99 -54.18
CA LYS A 328 54.37 97.43 -53.13
C LYS A 328 53.60 97.05 -51.85
N SER A 329 52.56 97.81 -51.49
CA SER A 329 51.69 97.49 -50.34
C SER A 329 50.75 96.30 -50.59
N LEU A 330 50.53 95.92 -51.86
CA LEU A 330 49.74 94.75 -52.22
C LEU A 330 50.54 93.46 -52.00
N ALA A 331 51.78 93.41 -52.50
CA ALA A 331 52.67 92.26 -52.35
C ALA A 331 52.93 91.91 -50.87
N GLU A 332 53.11 92.91 -50.00
CA GLU A 332 53.28 92.73 -48.56
C GLU A 332 52.03 92.14 -47.85
N GLN A 333 50.85 92.16 -48.47
CA GLN A 333 49.64 91.48 -47.98
C GLN A 333 49.45 90.07 -48.55
N GLU A 334 49.88 89.83 -49.79
CA GLU A 334 49.83 88.50 -50.43
C GLU A 334 50.77 87.50 -49.71
N GLU A 335 51.96 87.95 -49.31
CA GLU A 335 52.91 87.14 -48.52
C GLU A 335 52.31 86.71 -47.15
N GLN A 336 51.61 87.64 -46.46
CA GLN A 336 50.94 87.37 -45.18
C GLN A 336 49.69 86.47 -45.30
N LEU A 337 49.15 86.28 -46.50
CA LEU A 337 48.08 85.31 -46.76
C LEU A 337 48.65 83.89 -46.80
N LEU A 338 49.71 83.70 -47.59
CA LEU A 338 50.37 82.40 -47.79
C LEU A 338 50.91 81.81 -46.48
N GLU A 339 51.47 82.63 -45.58
CA GLU A 339 51.88 82.17 -44.24
C GLU A 339 50.70 81.60 -43.42
N LYS A 340 49.50 82.19 -43.53
CA LYS A 340 48.31 81.75 -42.78
C LYS A 340 47.68 80.49 -43.37
N GLU A 341 47.70 80.34 -44.69
CA GLU A 341 47.27 79.11 -45.37
C GLU A 341 48.15 77.92 -44.97
N LEU A 342 49.47 78.10 -44.92
CA LEU A 342 50.41 77.07 -44.47
C LEU A 342 50.14 76.60 -43.02
N VAL A 343 49.83 77.55 -42.12
CA VAL A 343 49.46 77.25 -40.72
C VAL A 343 48.12 76.51 -40.64
N TYR A 344 47.13 76.89 -41.47
CA TYR A 344 45.83 76.21 -41.51
C TYR A 344 45.93 74.75 -41.95
N ASP A 345 46.71 74.45 -42.99
CA ASP A 345 46.96 73.08 -43.45
C ASP A 345 47.65 72.23 -42.37
N GLN A 346 48.61 72.82 -41.64
CA GLN A 346 49.31 72.11 -40.58
C GLN A 346 48.42 71.82 -39.35
N VAL A 347 47.50 72.74 -39.01
CA VAL A 347 46.50 72.54 -37.94
C VAL A 347 45.43 71.52 -38.34
N THR A 348 44.97 71.51 -39.59
CA THR A 348 43.96 70.54 -40.06
C THR A 348 44.51 69.12 -40.13
N LEU A 349 45.76 68.92 -40.59
CA LEU A 349 46.46 67.62 -40.57
C LEU A 349 46.63 67.07 -39.15
N LEU A 350 47.02 67.90 -38.19
CA LEU A 350 47.11 67.49 -36.78
C LEU A 350 45.72 67.11 -36.22
N SER A 351 44.68 67.86 -36.57
CA SER A 351 43.30 67.61 -36.14
C SER A 351 42.68 66.36 -36.77
N GLN A 352 43.11 65.94 -37.96
CA GLN A 352 42.76 64.64 -38.55
C GLN A 352 43.46 63.51 -37.80
N ARG A 353 44.79 63.58 -37.65
CA ARG A 353 45.61 62.57 -36.95
C ARG A 353 45.17 62.30 -35.50
N ILE A 354 44.58 63.29 -34.81
CA ILE A 354 43.99 63.10 -33.48
C ILE A 354 42.66 62.34 -33.55
N ARG A 355 41.78 62.65 -34.52
CA ARG A 355 40.52 61.93 -34.75
C ARG A 355 40.75 60.46 -35.12
N ASP A 356 41.71 60.17 -35.99
CA ASP A 356 42.03 58.79 -36.39
C ASP A 356 42.46 57.92 -35.19
N LYS A 357 43.27 58.48 -34.28
CA LYS A 357 43.67 57.82 -33.02
C LYS A 357 42.49 57.61 -32.06
N ALA A 358 41.60 58.60 -31.95
CA ALA A 358 40.40 58.48 -31.14
C ALA A 358 39.44 57.39 -31.68
N GLU A 359 39.29 57.29 -33.00
CA GLU A 359 38.49 56.22 -33.61
C GLU A 359 39.12 54.83 -33.46
N GLY A 360 40.44 54.69 -33.62
CA GLY A 360 41.14 53.41 -33.43
C GLY A 360 40.93 52.84 -32.03
N SER A 361 41.28 53.63 -31.00
CA SER A 361 41.08 53.26 -29.59
C SER A 361 39.62 52.93 -29.24
N ARG A 362 38.64 53.59 -29.89
CA ARG A 362 37.21 53.31 -29.71
C ARG A 362 36.75 52.01 -30.41
N LYS A 363 37.43 51.59 -31.47
CA LYS A 363 37.18 50.30 -32.16
C LYS A 363 37.76 49.13 -31.35
N ASP A 364 38.98 49.27 -30.82
CA ASP A 364 39.65 48.23 -30.03
C ASP A 364 38.93 47.93 -28.70
N THR A 365 38.50 48.98 -27.97
CA THR A 365 37.74 48.83 -26.72
C THR A 365 36.37 48.18 -26.94
N LEU A 366 35.70 48.49 -28.06
CA LEU A 366 34.43 47.88 -28.45
C LEU A 366 34.61 46.41 -28.87
N PHE A 367 35.73 46.07 -29.53
CA PHE A 367 36.10 44.69 -29.86
C PHE A 367 36.35 43.86 -28.59
N LEU A 368 37.11 44.39 -27.62
CA LEU A 368 37.34 43.72 -26.31
C LEU A 368 36.04 43.49 -25.53
N ALA A 369 35.14 44.48 -25.50
CA ALA A 369 33.84 44.35 -24.87
C ALA A 369 32.97 43.26 -25.54
N LYS A 370 32.94 43.21 -26.88
CA LYS A 370 32.25 42.13 -27.61
C LYS A 370 32.90 40.76 -27.41
N LYS A 371 34.23 40.67 -27.30
CA LYS A 371 34.96 39.41 -27.06
C LYS A 371 34.61 38.81 -25.69
N SER A 372 34.60 39.62 -24.62
CA SER A 372 34.22 39.14 -23.28
C SER A 372 32.75 38.68 -23.22
N GLN A 373 31.81 39.41 -23.84
CA GLN A 373 30.43 38.97 -23.96
C GLN A 373 30.29 37.67 -24.75
N LEU A 374 31.02 37.51 -25.86
CA LEU A 374 31.06 36.26 -26.61
C LEU A 374 31.57 35.10 -25.75
N GLU A 375 32.70 35.26 -25.06
CA GLU A 375 33.27 34.24 -24.15
C GLU A 375 32.30 33.83 -23.03
N ASP A 376 31.54 34.77 -22.45
CA ASP A 376 30.54 34.43 -21.44
C ASP A 376 29.29 33.78 -22.04
N THR A 377 28.91 34.10 -23.28
CA THR A 377 27.84 33.36 -23.98
C THR A 377 28.28 31.96 -24.38
N THR A 378 29.54 31.71 -24.79
CA THR A 378 30.03 30.34 -25.03
C THR A 378 30.14 29.53 -23.75
N LYS A 379 30.54 30.12 -22.62
CA LYS A 379 30.50 29.41 -21.31
C LYS A 379 29.07 28.98 -20.96
N LYS A 380 28.08 29.85 -21.11
CA LYS A 380 26.65 29.54 -20.87
C LYS A 380 26.12 28.48 -21.84
N LEU A 381 26.51 28.55 -23.12
CA LEU A 381 26.15 27.56 -24.12
C LEU A 381 26.79 26.18 -23.81
N MET A 382 28.07 26.15 -23.40
CA MET A 382 28.73 24.91 -22.98
C MET A 382 28.08 24.29 -21.74
N ALA A 383 27.69 25.10 -20.76
CA ALA A 383 26.93 24.63 -19.60
C ALA A 383 25.60 24.00 -20.02
N ALA A 384 24.79 24.71 -20.80
CA ALA A 384 23.51 24.19 -21.31
C ALA A 384 23.68 22.92 -22.17
N VAL A 385 24.73 22.82 -22.98
CA VAL A 385 25.04 21.61 -23.76
C VAL A 385 25.48 20.44 -22.85
N SER A 386 26.20 20.72 -21.76
CA SER A 386 26.55 19.70 -20.74
C SER A 386 25.34 19.22 -19.93
N GLU A 387 24.40 20.10 -19.60
CA GLU A 387 23.12 19.76 -18.96
C GLU A 387 22.24 18.92 -19.90
N LEU A 388 22.10 19.34 -21.16
CA LEU A 388 21.26 18.65 -22.14
C LEU A 388 21.84 17.26 -22.49
N SER A 389 23.16 17.12 -22.57
CA SER A 389 23.81 15.80 -22.76
C SER A 389 23.75 14.91 -21.51
N MET A 390 23.78 15.47 -20.29
CA MET A 390 23.49 14.73 -19.05
C MET A 390 22.05 14.20 -19.04
N GLU A 391 21.06 15.03 -19.37
CA GLU A 391 19.65 14.60 -19.44
C GLU A 391 19.41 13.61 -20.60
N GLN A 392 20.07 13.79 -21.75
CA GLN A 392 20.00 12.83 -22.85
C GLN A 392 20.59 11.47 -22.46
N ALA A 393 21.70 11.44 -21.70
CA ALA A 393 22.26 10.21 -21.17
C ALA A 393 21.31 9.52 -20.18
N LYS A 394 20.72 10.26 -19.23
CA LYS A 394 19.70 9.75 -18.30
C LYS A 394 18.46 9.20 -19.03
N ALA A 395 18.01 9.89 -20.07
CA ALA A 395 16.89 9.44 -20.90
C ALA A 395 17.22 8.13 -21.62
N MET A 396 18.45 7.96 -22.13
CA MET A 396 18.90 6.71 -22.74
C MET A 396 19.01 5.57 -21.71
N THR A 397 19.55 5.80 -20.52
CA THR A 397 19.61 4.75 -19.47
C THR A 397 18.22 4.34 -19.00
N LEU A 398 17.29 5.29 -18.82
CA LEU A 398 15.91 4.98 -18.46
C LEU A 398 15.15 4.25 -19.58
N GLN A 399 15.39 4.60 -20.86
CA GLN A 399 14.83 3.84 -21.98
C GLN A 399 15.41 2.42 -22.07
N GLN A 400 16.67 2.21 -21.70
CA GLN A 400 17.24 0.87 -21.62
C GLN A 400 16.65 0.08 -20.45
N GLU A 401 16.55 0.67 -19.26
CA GLU A 401 15.89 0.06 -18.09
C GLU A 401 14.43 -0.34 -18.38
N VAL A 402 13.69 0.45 -19.16
CA VAL A 402 12.32 0.12 -19.57
C VAL A 402 12.33 -1.12 -20.48
N LYS A 403 13.16 -1.14 -21.53
CA LYS A 403 13.29 -2.31 -22.43
C LYS A 403 13.76 -3.56 -21.71
N ASP A 404 14.71 -3.44 -20.80
CA ASP A 404 15.22 -4.56 -20.02
C ASP A 404 14.11 -5.15 -19.11
N LYS A 405 13.24 -4.30 -18.55
CA LYS A 405 12.07 -4.72 -17.76
C LYS A 405 10.94 -5.27 -18.62
N GLU A 406 10.73 -4.74 -19.83
CA GLU A 406 9.79 -5.28 -20.83
C GLU A 406 10.23 -6.68 -21.28
N LEU A 407 11.50 -6.88 -21.66
CA LEU A 407 12.06 -8.18 -22.02
C LEU A 407 12.02 -9.19 -20.85
N LEU A 408 12.26 -8.73 -19.62
CA LEU A 408 12.13 -9.57 -18.42
C LEU A 408 10.67 -9.97 -18.17
N LEU A 409 9.72 -9.06 -18.40
CA LEU A 409 8.29 -9.32 -18.28
C LEU A 409 7.77 -10.27 -19.36
N ASP A 410 8.19 -10.12 -20.61
CA ASP A 410 7.91 -11.06 -21.71
C ASP A 410 8.47 -12.46 -21.40
N SER A 411 9.70 -12.53 -20.88
CA SER A 411 10.32 -13.80 -20.45
C SER A 411 9.55 -14.44 -19.26
N CYS A 412 9.09 -13.62 -18.31
CA CYS A 412 8.21 -14.06 -17.22
C CYS A 412 6.86 -14.60 -17.73
N GLN A 413 6.27 -13.96 -18.75
CA GLN A 413 5.03 -14.43 -19.39
C GLN A 413 5.26 -15.76 -20.10
N GLN A 414 6.29 -15.88 -20.95
CA GLN A 414 6.61 -17.12 -21.65
C GLN A 414 6.90 -18.29 -20.68
N ARG A 415 7.60 -18.03 -19.57
CA ARG A 415 7.78 -19.04 -18.50
C ARG A 415 6.46 -19.45 -17.86
N LEU A 416 5.55 -18.50 -17.59
CA LEU A 416 4.24 -18.78 -17.01
C LEU A 416 3.30 -19.53 -17.98
N GLU A 417 3.33 -19.22 -19.27
CA GLU A 417 2.62 -19.97 -20.33
C GLU A 417 3.12 -21.42 -20.42
N GLN A 418 4.42 -21.65 -20.19
CA GLN A 418 5.03 -22.97 -20.09
C GLN A 418 4.78 -23.68 -18.73
N GLY A 419 4.00 -23.06 -17.82
CA GLY A 419 3.70 -23.61 -16.49
C GLY A 419 4.86 -23.54 -15.50
N LEU A 420 5.93 -22.81 -15.81
CA LEU A 420 7.08 -22.59 -14.93
C LEU A 420 6.88 -21.33 -14.07
N THR A 421 7.63 -21.23 -12.98
CA THR A 421 7.69 -20.02 -12.15
C THR A 421 8.19 -18.83 -12.98
N PRO A 422 7.55 -17.63 -12.90
CA PRO A 422 7.89 -16.50 -13.77
C PRO A 422 9.35 -16.04 -13.69
N SER A 423 9.90 -15.96 -12.48
CA SER A 423 11.29 -15.57 -12.22
C SER A 423 12.03 -16.65 -11.43
N GLU A 424 13.33 -16.79 -11.67
CA GLU A 424 14.21 -17.70 -10.94
C GLU A 424 14.40 -17.26 -9.47
N GLU A 425 14.30 -15.97 -9.17
CA GLU A 425 14.28 -15.48 -7.77
C GLU A 425 13.02 -15.93 -7.04
N MET A 426 11.86 -15.88 -7.71
CA MET A 426 10.59 -16.39 -7.17
C MET A 426 10.63 -17.91 -7.00
N GLU A 427 11.30 -18.61 -7.91
CA GLU A 427 11.56 -20.05 -7.81
C GLU A 427 12.45 -20.39 -6.61
N GLN A 428 13.50 -19.60 -6.36
CA GLN A 428 14.34 -19.73 -5.17
C GLN A 428 13.59 -19.37 -3.88
N ALA A 429 12.74 -18.34 -3.89
CA ALA A 429 11.91 -17.98 -2.76
C ALA A 429 10.90 -19.09 -2.41
N TRP A 430 10.23 -19.67 -3.41
CA TRP A 430 9.35 -20.82 -3.23
C TRP A 430 10.10 -22.07 -2.74
N LYS A 431 11.30 -22.35 -3.28
CA LYS A 431 12.18 -23.41 -2.77
C LYS A 431 12.65 -23.17 -1.33
N ARG A 432 12.65 -21.91 -0.83
CA ARG A 432 12.90 -21.59 0.59
C ARG A 432 11.65 -21.80 1.45
N THR A 433 10.46 -21.39 0.99
CA THR A 433 9.21 -21.61 1.75
C THR A 433 8.87 -23.09 1.85
N VAL A 434 8.98 -23.87 0.78
CA VAL A 434 8.77 -25.34 0.80
C VAL A 434 9.74 -26.04 1.75
N LYS A 435 11.01 -25.62 1.81
CA LYS A 435 11.98 -26.14 2.80
C LYS A 435 11.60 -25.78 4.24
N LEU A 436 11.10 -24.56 4.48
CA LEU A 436 10.64 -24.13 5.79
C LEU A 436 9.38 -24.91 6.22
N GLU A 437 8.44 -25.14 5.32
CA GLU A 437 7.25 -25.97 5.55
C GLU A 437 7.63 -27.43 5.84
N GLN A 438 8.58 -28.00 5.10
CA GLN A 438 9.12 -29.34 5.38
C GLN A 438 9.81 -29.43 6.75
N GLN A 439 10.58 -28.40 7.13
CA GLN A 439 11.18 -28.32 8.47
C GLN A 439 10.13 -28.21 9.57
N GLN A 440 9.10 -27.37 9.39
CA GLN A 440 7.99 -27.25 10.33
C GLN A 440 7.18 -28.55 10.43
N GLN A 441 6.94 -29.26 9.32
CA GLN A 441 6.28 -30.57 9.32
C GLN A 441 7.11 -31.63 10.06
N ALA A 442 8.43 -31.65 9.87
CA ALA A 442 9.33 -32.55 10.60
C ALA A 442 9.36 -32.22 12.11
N GLU A 443 9.46 -30.95 12.49
CA GLU A 443 9.41 -30.51 13.90
C GLU A 443 8.05 -30.82 14.54
N GLN A 444 6.94 -30.70 13.78
CA GLN A 444 5.60 -31.06 14.22
C GLN A 444 5.47 -32.58 14.41
N GLN A 445 6.01 -33.39 13.50
CA GLN A 445 6.05 -34.85 13.61
C GLN A 445 6.90 -35.32 14.80
N GLU A 446 8.05 -34.68 15.04
CA GLU A 446 8.89 -34.96 16.20
C GLU A 446 8.17 -34.59 17.52
N LYS A 447 7.46 -33.46 17.56
CA LYS A 447 6.61 -33.08 18.69
C LYS A 447 5.48 -34.07 18.94
N THR A 448 4.81 -34.58 17.90
CA THR A 448 3.79 -35.63 18.08
C THR A 448 4.38 -36.95 18.53
N ALA A 449 5.55 -37.36 18.00
CA ALA A 449 6.23 -38.57 18.44
C ALA A 449 6.64 -38.50 19.92
N ARG A 450 7.22 -37.36 20.36
CA ARG A 450 7.53 -37.11 21.78
C ARG A 450 6.27 -37.08 22.65
N ALA A 451 5.15 -36.52 22.18
CA ALA A 451 3.89 -36.53 22.93
C ALA A 451 3.30 -37.94 23.05
N GLU A 452 3.38 -38.79 22.02
CA GLU A 452 2.99 -40.20 22.08
C GLU A 452 3.91 -41.02 23.00
N GLU A 453 5.19 -40.69 23.05
CA GLU A 453 6.17 -41.28 23.98
C GLU A 453 5.90 -40.83 25.42
N GLU A 454 5.60 -39.55 25.66
CA GLU A 454 5.15 -39.04 26.96
C GLU A 454 3.83 -39.66 27.43
N GLU A 455 2.86 -39.91 26.54
CA GLU A 455 1.63 -40.66 26.89
C GLU A 455 1.94 -42.11 27.28
N LYS A 456 2.76 -42.83 26.50
CA LYS A 456 3.19 -44.21 26.83
C LYS A 456 3.96 -44.29 28.17
N ASN A 457 4.62 -43.20 28.54
CA ASN A 457 5.42 -43.07 29.76
C ASN A 457 4.62 -42.59 31.00
N LYS A 458 3.30 -42.40 30.91
CA LYS A 458 2.44 -42.07 32.06
C LYS A 458 2.00 -43.32 32.82
N LEU A 459 2.37 -43.39 34.10
CA LEU A 459 1.90 -44.43 35.01
C LEU A 459 0.44 -44.15 35.45
N PRO A 460 -0.36 -45.18 35.78
CA PRO A 460 -1.74 -45.01 36.27
C PRO A 460 -1.90 -44.15 37.53
N ASN A 461 -0.80 -43.87 38.25
CA ASN A 461 -0.77 -43.01 39.43
C ASN A 461 -0.33 -41.56 39.13
N GLY A 462 -0.39 -41.13 37.86
CA GLY A 462 -0.14 -39.74 37.43
C GLY A 462 1.32 -39.30 37.31
N GLY A 463 2.28 -40.18 37.61
CA GLY A 463 3.72 -39.92 37.44
C GLY A 463 4.22 -40.31 36.04
N THR A 464 5.08 -39.49 35.44
CA THR A 464 5.75 -39.82 34.17
C THR A 464 7.08 -40.52 34.46
N THR A 465 7.39 -41.63 33.78
CA THR A 465 8.63 -42.39 33.94
C THR A 465 9.42 -42.45 32.63
N THR A 466 10.72 -42.10 32.68
CA THR A 466 11.63 -42.26 31.53
C THR A 466 12.33 -43.62 31.49
N ALA A 467 11.99 -44.54 32.40
CA ALA A 467 12.49 -45.91 32.39
C ALA A 467 11.60 -46.80 31.52
N GLU A 468 12.15 -47.32 30.42
CA GLU A 468 11.48 -48.31 29.55
C GLU A 468 10.91 -49.49 30.36
N ALA A 469 9.67 -49.86 30.08
CA ALA A 469 9.08 -51.08 30.61
C ALA A 469 9.90 -52.30 30.16
N ARG A 470 10.40 -53.08 31.12
CA ARG A 470 11.17 -54.30 30.79
C ARG A 470 10.26 -55.31 30.10
N PRO A 471 10.70 -55.99 29.02
CA PRO A 471 9.93 -57.05 28.35
C PRO A 471 9.56 -58.25 29.24
N ASN A 472 10.12 -58.32 30.45
CA ASN A 472 9.86 -59.32 31.48
C ASN A 472 9.24 -58.70 32.75
N ALA A 473 8.40 -57.67 32.63
CA ALA A 473 7.67 -57.10 33.75
C ALA A 473 6.74 -58.15 34.42
N TYR A 474 6.78 -58.23 35.76
CA TYR A 474 6.02 -59.21 36.55
C TYR A 474 4.50 -59.05 36.43
N ILE A 475 4.06 -57.83 36.13
CA ILE A 475 2.68 -57.45 35.78
C ILE A 475 2.76 -56.84 34.37
N PRO A 476 2.20 -57.50 33.33
CA PRO A 476 2.10 -56.93 31.98
C PRO A 476 1.17 -55.72 31.95
N GLY A 477 1.50 -54.70 31.16
CA GLY A 477 0.69 -53.48 31.02
C GLY A 477 -0.46 -53.58 30.01
N GLU A 478 -0.58 -54.69 29.29
CA GLU A 478 -1.56 -54.88 28.21
C GLU A 478 -2.84 -55.62 28.66
N ASP A 479 -2.79 -56.35 29.78
CA ASP A 479 -3.96 -57.04 30.34
C ASP A 479 -4.74 -56.10 31.28
N PRO A 480 -6.09 -55.97 31.17
CA PRO A 480 -6.89 -55.03 31.98
C PRO A 480 -7.06 -55.41 33.46
N LEU A 481 -6.44 -56.52 33.91
CA LEU A 481 -6.45 -56.98 35.30
C LEU A 481 -5.02 -57.40 35.71
N PRO A 482 -4.42 -56.82 36.76
CA PRO A 482 -3.00 -57.01 37.09
C PRO A 482 -2.75 -58.34 37.81
N ILE A 483 -2.75 -59.45 37.04
CA ILE A 483 -2.43 -60.80 37.54
C ILE A 483 -0.93 -61.07 37.34
N PRO A 484 -0.13 -61.27 38.41
CA PRO A 484 1.30 -61.48 38.27
C PRO A 484 1.64 -62.83 37.60
N ARG A 485 2.49 -62.81 36.57
CA ARG A 485 2.90 -64.03 35.85
C ARG A 485 4.24 -64.56 36.40
N PRO A 486 4.32 -65.80 36.91
CA PRO A 486 5.58 -66.38 37.41
C PRO A 486 6.52 -66.74 36.25
N TYR A 487 7.81 -66.47 36.41
CA TYR A 487 8.82 -66.77 35.39
C TYR A 487 9.12 -68.27 35.31
N GLY A 488 9.00 -68.84 34.12
CA GLY A 488 9.48 -70.20 33.82
C GLY A 488 11.00 -70.29 33.68
N ALA A 489 11.53 -71.51 33.57
CA ALA A 489 12.98 -71.79 33.50
C ALA A 489 13.73 -71.21 32.29
N LEU A 490 13.02 -70.58 31.34
CA LEU A 490 13.57 -69.89 30.17
C LEU A 490 13.10 -68.42 30.16
N ALA A 491 13.47 -67.67 31.20
CA ALA A 491 13.11 -66.26 31.33
C ALA A 491 13.85 -65.39 30.29
N PRO A 492 13.14 -64.57 29.49
CA PRO A 492 13.79 -63.68 28.52
C PRO A 492 14.58 -62.57 29.23
N PHE A 493 15.84 -62.42 28.86
CA PHE A 493 16.79 -61.45 29.39
C PHE A 493 17.00 -60.32 28.36
N LYS A 494 16.73 -59.05 28.71
CA LYS A 494 17.13 -57.90 27.87
C LYS A 494 18.66 -57.76 27.94
N PRO A 495 19.41 -57.91 26.83
CA PRO A 495 20.85 -57.73 26.85
C PRO A 495 21.22 -56.31 27.29
N THR A 496 22.26 -56.17 28.12
CA THR A 496 22.78 -54.86 28.52
C THR A 496 23.28 -54.11 27.29
N GLU A 497 22.79 -52.89 27.08
CA GLU A 497 23.21 -52.09 25.94
C GLU A 497 24.69 -51.66 26.05
N PRO A 498 25.43 -51.61 24.93
CA PRO A 498 26.85 -51.26 24.93
C PRO A 498 27.05 -49.80 25.34
N GLY A 499 27.59 -49.59 26.54
CA GLY A 499 27.83 -48.26 27.09
C GLY A 499 28.71 -47.37 26.20
N SER A 500 28.58 -46.04 26.39
CA SER A 500 29.15 -44.97 25.54
C SER A 500 30.67 -44.99 25.33
N ASN A 501 31.41 -45.86 26.01
CA ASN A 501 32.84 -46.10 25.85
C ASN A 501 33.21 -47.00 24.65
N ILE A 502 32.24 -47.64 23.96
CA ILE A 502 32.49 -48.46 22.77
C ILE A 502 32.78 -47.60 21.49
N ARG A 503 33.39 -46.42 21.67
CA ARG A 503 33.87 -45.56 20.56
C ARG A 503 35.08 -46.12 19.80
N HIS A 504 35.64 -47.24 20.25
CA HIS A 504 36.89 -47.82 19.72
C HIS A 504 36.71 -49.13 18.94
N ILE A 505 35.51 -49.74 18.89
CA ILE A 505 35.27 -50.94 18.07
C ILE A 505 34.88 -50.51 16.66
N ARG A 506 35.86 -50.47 15.74
CA ARG A 506 35.60 -50.33 14.30
C ARG A 506 34.87 -51.57 13.79
N LYS A 507 33.69 -51.40 13.21
CA LYS A 507 33.04 -52.46 12.42
C LYS A 507 33.93 -52.80 11.20
N PRO A 508 34.14 -54.07 10.85
CA PRO A 508 34.88 -54.42 9.64
C PRO A 508 34.10 -53.93 8.42
N GLN A 509 34.80 -53.34 7.45
CA GLN A 509 34.19 -53.02 6.16
C GLN A 509 33.94 -54.32 5.39
N PRO A 510 32.71 -54.59 4.91
CA PRO A 510 32.51 -55.67 3.97
C PRO A 510 33.28 -55.36 2.69
N LYS A 511 34.07 -56.33 2.21
CA LYS A 511 34.67 -56.22 0.87
C LYS A 511 33.53 -56.24 -0.16
N PRO A 512 33.62 -55.48 -1.27
CA PRO A 512 32.72 -55.67 -2.39
C PRO A 512 32.84 -57.11 -2.90
N ILE A 513 31.71 -57.70 -3.26
CA ILE A 513 31.68 -58.95 -4.01
C ILE A 513 31.88 -58.56 -5.47
N GLU A 514 32.99 -58.99 -6.06
CA GLU A 514 33.21 -58.93 -7.50
C GLU A 514 32.25 -59.92 -8.18
N ILE A 515 31.65 -59.49 -9.30
CA ILE A 515 30.74 -60.27 -10.17
C ILE A 515 31.42 -60.44 -11.52
#